data_AF-A0A3M0W2L8-F1
#
_entry.id   AF-A0A3M0W2L8-F1
#
_cell.length_a   1.000
_cell.length_b   1.000
_cell.length_c   1.000
_cell.angle_alpha   90.00
_cell.angle_beta   90.00
_cell.angle_gamma   90.00
#
_symmetry.space_group_name_H-M   'P 1'
#
loop_
_entity.id
_entity.type
_entity.pdbx_description
1 polymer ?
#
loop_
_entity_poly.entity_id
_entity_poly.type
_entity_poly.pdbx_seq_one_letter_code
_entity_poly.pdbx_strand_id
1 'polypeptide(L)'
;MAEDPRIQNVATPVLFHPDLHKRNIFVDEDDPTVVTSIIDWQSASIEPAFWYADEVPDFTASAPGRNSPDDPPDPQGELCTKAFNACVQFYLPKLFEARVTDEALVRPFRYSYRTWKDGAVAFRHDLIETSQRWTDLGFAGSCPYPKPSSPAELVSHQREYRLFQAAHDLRYGLAGLLNAASDGWVPLEAWEETKAAHGELFDGLLKEILSNKNPDDDEIVRDEATLREIWPFDL
;
A
#
# COMPACT_ATOMS: atom_id res chain seq x y z
N MET A 1 -14.29 -11.52 -17.10
CA MET A 1 -13.84 -11.10 -15.77
C MET A 1 -14.64 -9.91 -15.25
N ALA A 2 -14.58 -8.73 -15.89
CA ALA A 2 -15.33 -7.55 -15.40
C ALA A 2 -16.84 -7.81 -15.22
N GLU A 3 -17.48 -8.55 -16.13
CA GLU A 3 -18.90 -8.94 -16.04
C GLU A 3 -19.20 -10.08 -15.03
N ASP A 4 -18.21 -10.57 -14.29
CA ASP A 4 -18.44 -11.62 -13.29
C ASP A 4 -19.30 -11.06 -12.15
N PRO A 5 -20.41 -11.73 -11.76
CA PRO A 5 -21.31 -11.24 -10.72
C PRO A 5 -20.63 -10.94 -9.38
N ARG A 6 -19.56 -11.66 -9.04
CA ARG A 6 -18.80 -11.45 -7.79
C ARG A 6 -18.08 -10.11 -7.83
N ILE A 7 -17.46 -9.78 -8.97
CA ILE A 7 -16.77 -8.51 -9.19
C ILE A 7 -17.79 -7.37 -9.26
N GLN A 8 -18.88 -7.56 -10.02
CA GLN A 8 -19.95 -6.54 -10.13
C GLN A 8 -20.58 -6.21 -8.77
N ASN A 9 -20.76 -7.20 -7.88
CA ASN A 9 -21.32 -6.95 -6.56
C ASN A 9 -20.45 -5.99 -5.72
N VAL A 10 -19.13 -6.17 -5.74
CA VAL A 10 -18.18 -5.31 -5.02
C VAL A 10 -17.74 -4.08 -5.80
N ALA A 11 -18.19 -3.94 -7.05
CA ALA A 11 -17.99 -2.75 -7.87
C ALA A 11 -19.08 -1.69 -7.66
N THR A 12 -19.95 -1.86 -6.65
CA THR A 12 -21.00 -0.89 -6.32
C THR A 12 -20.37 0.51 -6.16
N PRO A 13 -20.86 1.55 -6.86
CA PRO A 13 -20.31 2.89 -6.75
C PRO A 13 -20.52 3.46 -5.34
N VAL A 14 -19.45 3.94 -4.73
CA VAL A 14 -19.47 4.59 -3.41
C VAL A 14 -18.72 5.93 -3.48
N LEU A 15 -19.23 6.94 -2.79
CA LEU A 15 -18.48 8.17 -2.55
C LEU A 15 -17.48 7.90 -1.42
N PHE A 16 -16.20 8.13 -1.69
CA PHE A 16 -15.14 7.93 -0.71
C PHE A 16 -14.37 9.21 -0.43
N HIS A 17 -13.95 9.38 0.83
CA HIS A 17 -13.05 10.44 1.25
C HIS A 17 -11.60 9.94 1.15
N PRO A 18 -10.82 10.35 0.15
CA PRO A 18 -9.53 9.71 -0.19
C PRO A 18 -8.43 9.93 0.84
N ASP A 19 -8.57 10.89 1.75
CA ASP A 19 -7.58 11.20 2.79
C ASP A 19 -8.24 11.32 4.19
N LEU A 20 -9.02 10.30 4.57
CA LEU A 20 -9.75 10.34 5.84
C LEU A 20 -8.82 9.99 7.01
N HIS A 21 -8.22 11.02 7.60
CA HIS A 21 -7.35 10.89 8.76
C HIS A 21 -7.70 11.89 9.89
N LYS A 22 -7.15 11.72 11.09
CA LYS A 22 -7.47 12.54 12.29
C LYS A 22 -7.48 14.05 12.04
N ARG A 23 -6.54 14.57 11.24
CA ARG A 23 -6.41 16.01 10.98
C ARG A 23 -7.53 16.58 10.07
N ASN A 24 -8.32 15.70 9.44
CA ASN A 24 -9.44 16.05 8.58
C ASN A 24 -10.80 15.87 9.28
N ILE A 25 -10.82 15.45 10.55
CA ILE A 25 -12.03 15.24 11.35
C ILE A 25 -12.04 16.26 12.50
N PHE A 26 -13.06 17.11 12.53
CA PHE A 26 -13.30 18.07 13.60
C PHE A 26 -14.38 17.54 14.52
N VAL A 27 -14.18 17.73 15.82
CA VAL A 27 -15.11 17.33 16.88
C VAL A 27 -15.51 18.55 17.71
N ASP A 28 -16.58 18.42 18.47
CA ASP A 28 -17.02 19.46 19.40
C ASP A 28 -15.99 19.64 20.54
N GLU A 29 -15.82 20.88 21.00
CA GLU A 29 -14.84 21.23 22.05
C GLU A 29 -15.29 20.71 23.43
N ASP A 30 -16.59 20.71 23.69
CA ASP A 30 -17.18 20.27 24.95
C ASP A 30 -17.48 18.76 24.94
N ASP A 31 -17.79 18.18 23.77
CA ASP A 31 -18.04 16.74 23.57
C ASP A 31 -17.30 16.14 22.34
N PRO A 32 -16.09 15.58 22.53
CA PRO A 32 -15.28 15.06 21.42
C PRO A 32 -15.85 13.78 20.77
N THR A 33 -16.99 13.25 21.26
CA THR A 33 -17.71 12.15 20.60
C THR A 33 -18.58 12.62 19.43
N VAL A 34 -18.84 13.93 19.35
CA VAL A 34 -19.64 14.55 18.30
C VAL A 34 -18.73 15.07 17.20
N VAL A 35 -18.79 14.45 16.02
CA VAL A 35 -18.13 14.96 14.82
C VAL A 35 -18.88 16.17 14.30
N THR A 36 -18.21 17.32 14.24
CA THR A 36 -18.79 18.60 13.80
C THR A 36 -18.56 18.87 12.32
N SER A 37 -17.42 18.42 11.77
CA SER A 37 -17.09 18.58 10.35
C SER A 37 -16.06 17.55 9.88
N ILE A 38 -16.15 17.18 8.60
CA ILE A 38 -15.12 16.46 7.86
C ILE A 38 -14.74 17.36 6.69
N ILE A 39 -13.45 17.69 6.56
CA ILE A 39 -12.93 18.57 5.50
C ILE A 39 -12.09 17.78 4.50
N ASP A 40 -11.53 18.45 3.49
CA ASP A 40 -10.58 17.89 2.52
C ASP A 40 -11.20 17.00 1.42
N TRP A 41 -12.46 17.31 1.07
CA TRP A 41 -13.25 16.59 0.08
C TRP A 41 -12.89 16.87 -1.39
N GLN A 42 -11.94 17.77 -1.71
CA GLN A 42 -11.69 18.20 -3.10
C GLN A 42 -11.19 17.10 -4.03
N SER A 43 -10.72 15.98 -3.48
CA SER A 43 -10.27 14.81 -4.22
C SER A 43 -11.26 13.64 -4.17
N ALA A 44 -12.43 13.82 -3.54
CA ALA A 44 -13.43 12.76 -3.43
C ALA A 44 -14.03 12.42 -4.79
N SER A 45 -14.18 11.12 -5.05
CA SER A 45 -14.79 10.59 -6.27
C SER A 45 -15.76 9.45 -5.96
N ILE A 46 -16.62 9.16 -6.93
CA ILE A 46 -17.50 7.99 -6.90
C ILE A 46 -16.75 6.87 -7.61
N GLU A 47 -16.32 5.86 -6.85
CA GLU A 47 -15.50 4.74 -7.34
C GLU A 47 -16.12 3.40 -6.93
N PRO A 48 -15.70 2.28 -7.57
CA PRO A 48 -16.06 0.94 -7.11
C PRO A 48 -15.68 0.71 -5.63
N ALA A 49 -16.56 0.10 -4.83
CA ALA A 49 -16.31 -0.12 -3.40
C ALA A 49 -15.01 -0.86 -3.08
N PHE A 50 -14.55 -1.77 -3.95
CA PHE A 50 -13.28 -2.46 -3.78
C PHE A 50 -12.05 -1.55 -3.84
N TRP A 51 -12.14 -0.33 -4.35
CA TRP A 51 -11.00 0.57 -4.50
C TRP A 51 -10.36 0.96 -3.18
N TYR A 52 -11.18 1.15 -2.16
CA TYR A 52 -10.76 1.63 -0.84
C TYR A 52 -10.99 0.59 0.26
N ALA A 53 -11.22 -0.67 -0.11
CA ALA A 53 -11.50 -1.71 0.87
C ALA A 53 -10.29 -1.98 1.78
N ASP A 54 -9.08 -1.81 1.27
CA ASP A 54 -7.86 -2.09 2.03
C ASP A 54 -7.42 -0.88 2.87
N GLU A 55 -8.06 0.29 2.69
CA GLU A 55 -7.74 1.50 3.44
C GLU A 55 -8.16 1.37 4.91
N VAL A 56 -7.22 1.71 5.79
CA VAL A 56 -7.40 1.67 7.23
C VAL A 56 -7.05 3.07 7.76
N PRO A 57 -8.05 3.85 8.23
CA PRO A 57 -7.79 5.20 8.70
C PRO A 57 -6.79 5.24 9.87
N ASP A 58 -5.96 6.27 9.93
CA ASP A 58 -4.89 6.43 10.93
C ASP A 58 -5.40 6.51 12.39
N PHE A 59 -6.68 6.83 12.60
CA PHE A 59 -7.34 6.80 13.90
C PHE A 59 -7.77 5.44 14.38
N THR A 60 -7.71 4.44 13.50
CA THR A 60 -7.99 3.05 13.84
C THR A 60 -6.70 2.30 14.21
N ALA A 61 -5.56 2.77 13.70
CA ALA A 61 -4.24 2.21 13.94
C ALA A 61 -3.58 2.74 15.22
N SER A 62 -2.67 1.94 15.79
CA SER A 62 -1.77 2.35 16.87
C SER A 62 -0.93 3.56 16.44
N ALA A 63 -0.49 4.38 17.40
CA ALA A 63 0.25 5.61 17.11
C ALA A 63 1.48 5.36 16.19
N PRO A 64 1.74 6.23 15.19
CA PRO A 64 2.92 6.11 14.34
C PRO A 64 4.19 6.14 15.19
N GLY A 65 5.08 5.17 14.97
CA GLY A 65 6.30 4.98 15.75
C GLY A 65 6.36 3.68 16.58
N ARG A 66 5.26 2.91 16.66
CA ARG A 66 5.24 1.56 17.24
C ARG A 66 5.28 0.47 16.14
N ASN A 67 6.42 0.33 15.46
CA ASN A 67 6.59 -0.65 14.39
C ASN A 67 7.59 -1.76 14.75
N SER A 68 8.17 -1.73 15.95
CA SER A 68 9.09 -2.79 16.38
C SER A 68 8.30 -3.97 16.96
N PRO A 69 8.67 -5.23 16.64
CA PRO A 69 8.13 -6.40 17.33
C PRO A 69 8.30 -6.36 18.86
N ASP A 70 9.25 -5.56 19.35
CA ASP A 70 9.55 -5.35 20.77
C ASP A 70 8.70 -4.24 21.43
N ASP A 71 7.91 -3.49 20.66
CA ASP A 71 7.04 -2.47 21.24
C ASP A 71 5.94 -3.14 22.07
N PRO A 72 5.65 -2.64 23.29
CA PRO A 72 4.55 -3.16 24.08
C PRO A 72 3.24 -3.00 23.28
N PRO A 73 2.31 -3.97 23.41
CA PRO A 73 1.02 -3.86 22.74
C PRO A 73 0.37 -2.50 23.03
N ASP A 74 -0.34 -1.97 22.06
CA ASP A 74 -1.21 -0.80 22.24
C ASP A 74 -2.66 -1.29 22.37
N PRO A 75 -3.14 -1.58 23.61
CA PRO A 75 -4.49 -2.06 23.82
C PRO A 75 -5.54 -1.11 23.24
N GLN A 76 -5.26 0.19 23.21
CA GLN A 76 -6.21 1.19 22.73
C GLN A 76 -6.30 1.18 21.20
N GLY A 77 -5.16 1.11 20.50
CA GLY A 77 -5.12 0.95 19.05
C GLY A 77 -5.80 -0.34 18.59
N GLU A 78 -5.58 -1.45 19.29
CA GLU A 78 -6.22 -2.73 18.98
C GLU A 78 -7.75 -2.68 19.16
N LEU A 79 -8.23 -1.99 20.20
CA LEU A 79 -9.66 -1.77 20.41
C LEU A 79 -10.27 -0.89 19.32
N CYS A 80 -9.59 0.18 18.89
CA CYS A 80 -10.06 1.05 17.80
C CYS A 80 -10.15 0.30 16.47
N THR A 81 -9.14 -0.52 16.13
CA THR A 81 -9.18 -1.38 14.94
C THR A 81 -10.36 -2.37 15.00
N LYS A 82 -10.59 -3.03 16.14
CA LYS A 82 -11.72 -3.95 16.31
C LYS A 82 -13.07 -3.24 16.18
N ALA A 83 -13.21 -2.08 16.81
CA ALA A 83 -14.41 -1.26 16.73
C ALA A 83 -14.67 -0.80 15.28
N PHE A 84 -13.64 -0.33 14.57
CA PHE A 84 -13.75 0.07 13.16
C PHE A 84 -14.21 -1.09 12.29
N ASN A 85 -13.60 -2.27 12.41
CA ASN A 85 -13.98 -3.44 11.62
C ASN A 85 -15.43 -3.87 11.88
N ALA A 86 -15.89 -3.83 13.14
CA ALA A 86 -17.29 -4.07 13.48
C ALA A 86 -18.21 -3.01 12.86
N CYS A 87 -17.85 -1.73 12.95
CA CYS A 87 -18.62 -0.65 12.34
C CYS A 87 -18.72 -0.78 10.82
N VAL A 88 -17.62 -1.12 10.14
CA VAL A 88 -17.62 -1.36 8.68
C VAL A 88 -18.58 -2.51 8.34
N GLN A 89 -18.55 -3.60 9.09
CA GLN A 89 -19.44 -4.75 8.87
C GLN A 89 -20.92 -4.38 8.97
N PHE A 90 -21.31 -3.58 9.96
CA PHE A 90 -22.73 -3.30 10.24
C PHE A 90 -23.26 -2.04 9.54
N TYR A 91 -22.45 -0.99 9.41
CA TYR A 91 -22.88 0.30 8.88
C TYR A 91 -22.48 0.52 7.42
N LEU A 92 -21.45 -0.18 6.92
CA LEU A 92 -20.93 -0.03 5.56
C LEU A 92 -20.91 -1.38 4.81
N PRO A 93 -22.07 -2.05 4.64
CA PRO A 93 -22.13 -3.42 4.11
C PRO A 93 -21.48 -3.57 2.73
N LYS A 94 -21.55 -2.55 1.87
CA LYS A 94 -20.90 -2.57 0.55
C LYS A 94 -19.39 -2.47 0.61
N LEU A 95 -18.85 -1.69 1.53
CA LEU A 95 -17.41 -1.68 1.79
C LEU A 95 -16.99 -3.01 2.40
N PHE A 96 -17.74 -3.53 3.38
CA PHE A 96 -17.45 -4.82 4.01
C PHE A 96 -17.40 -5.98 3.01
N GLU A 97 -18.40 -6.11 2.13
CA GLU A 97 -18.41 -7.11 1.04
C GLU A 97 -17.15 -7.04 0.18
N ALA A 98 -16.70 -5.82 -0.13
CA ALA A 98 -15.48 -5.62 -0.89
C ALA A 98 -14.21 -5.99 -0.11
N ARG A 99 -14.17 -5.75 1.21
CA ARG A 99 -13.04 -6.11 2.09
C ARG A 99 -12.82 -7.60 2.25
N VAL A 100 -13.89 -8.39 2.25
CA VAL A 100 -13.84 -9.84 2.45
C VAL A 100 -13.76 -10.63 1.14
N THR A 101 -13.78 -9.95 0.00
CA THR A 101 -13.67 -10.57 -1.32
C THR A 101 -12.23 -11.01 -1.59
N ASP A 102 -12.04 -12.17 -2.24
CA ASP A 102 -10.71 -12.62 -2.67
C ASP A 102 -10.07 -11.53 -3.53
N GLU A 103 -8.98 -10.94 -3.01
CA GLU A 103 -8.28 -9.83 -3.66
C GLU A 103 -7.87 -10.18 -5.09
N ALA A 104 -7.59 -11.45 -5.39
CA ALA A 104 -7.24 -11.88 -6.75
C ALA A 104 -8.32 -11.60 -7.79
N LEU A 105 -9.59 -11.40 -7.37
CA LEU A 105 -10.67 -10.98 -8.26
C LEU A 105 -10.62 -9.48 -8.61
N VAL A 106 -10.02 -8.64 -7.75
CA VAL A 106 -10.08 -7.17 -7.85
C VAL A 106 -8.73 -6.50 -8.09
N ARG A 107 -7.61 -7.16 -7.76
CA ARG A 107 -6.24 -6.62 -7.88
C ARG A 107 -5.90 -6.07 -9.27
N PRO A 108 -6.22 -6.76 -10.40
CA PRO A 108 -5.95 -6.20 -11.72
C PRO A 108 -6.63 -4.84 -11.96
N PHE A 109 -7.81 -4.62 -11.38
CA PHE A 109 -8.48 -3.32 -11.49
C PHE A 109 -7.79 -2.26 -10.62
N ARG A 110 -7.42 -2.62 -9.38
CA ARG A 110 -6.72 -1.73 -8.43
C ARG A 110 -5.35 -1.28 -8.91
N TYR A 111 -4.59 -2.08 -9.65
CA TYR A 111 -3.24 -1.67 -10.08
C TYR A 111 -3.18 -1.04 -11.47
N SER A 112 -4.22 -1.21 -12.30
CA SER A 112 -4.24 -0.70 -13.68
C SER A 112 -3.95 0.80 -13.78
N TYR A 113 -4.57 1.61 -12.90
CA TYR A 113 -4.42 3.06 -12.87
C TYR A 113 -3.13 3.53 -12.21
N ARG A 114 -2.45 2.69 -11.43
CA ARG A 114 -1.21 3.07 -10.71
C ARG A 114 0.03 2.89 -11.56
N THR A 115 -0.09 2.28 -12.74
CA THR A 115 1.03 1.99 -13.65
C THR A 115 1.86 3.21 -14.04
N TRP A 116 1.27 4.41 -14.07
CA TRP A 116 2.00 5.66 -14.33
C TRP A 116 2.83 6.14 -13.12
N LYS A 117 2.39 5.83 -11.89
CA LYS A 117 3.04 6.25 -10.64
C LYS A 117 4.04 5.20 -10.12
N ASP A 118 3.61 3.95 -10.13
CA ASP A 118 4.32 2.81 -9.54
C ASP A 118 5.05 1.95 -10.59
N GLY A 119 4.85 2.23 -11.87
CA GLY A 119 5.38 1.44 -12.97
C GLY A 119 4.52 0.22 -13.32
N ALA A 120 4.86 -0.45 -14.43
CA ALA A 120 4.06 -1.55 -14.96
C ALA A 120 4.29 -2.90 -14.24
N VAL A 121 5.32 -3.00 -13.40
CA VAL A 121 5.79 -4.28 -12.83
C VAL A 121 4.73 -4.93 -11.93
N ALA A 122 4.15 -4.17 -11.00
CA ALA A 122 3.11 -4.65 -10.10
C ALA A 122 1.84 -5.07 -10.84
N PHE A 123 1.39 -4.26 -11.79
CA PHE A 123 0.23 -4.61 -12.60
C PHE A 123 0.46 -5.86 -13.45
N ARG A 124 1.65 -6.00 -14.06
CA ARG A 124 2.03 -7.22 -14.78
C ARG A 124 2.04 -8.45 -13.85
N HIS A 125 2.48 -8.28 -12.59
CA HIS A 125 2.42 -9.34 -11.59
C HIS A 125 0.99 -9.81 -11.35
N ASP A 126 0.06 -8.89 -11.10
CA ASP A 126 -1.35 -9.23 -10.89
C ASP A 126 -1.98 -9.91 -12.13
N LEU A 127 -1.62 -9.49 -13.35
CA LEU A 127 -2.07 -10.16 -14.58
C LEU A 127 -1.55 -11.59 -14.70
N ILE A 128 -0.28 -11.83 -14.33
CA ILE A 128 0.32 -13.16 -14.34
C ILE A 128 -0.35 -14.05 -13.30
N GLU A 129 -0.49 -13.59 -12.06
CA GLU A 129 -1.17 -14.32 -10.98
C GLU A 129 -2.62 -14.65 -11.35
N THR A 130 -3.36 -13.66 -11.88
CA THR A 130 -4.73 -13.86 -12.37
C THR A 130 -4.78 -14.89 -13.49
N SER A 131 -3.81 -14.86 -14.41
CA SER A 131 -3.75 -15.82 -15.50
C SER A 131 -3.39 -17.23 -15.04
N GLN A 132 -2.57 -17.39 -14.01
CA GLN A 132 -2.20 -18.68 -13.43
C GLN A 132 -3.37 -19.28 -12.66
N ARG A 133 -4.06 -18.46 -11.86
CA ARG A 133 -5.19 -18.87 -11.02
C ARG A 133 -6.55 -18.82 -11.73
N TRP A 134 -6.61 -18.53 -13.04
CA TRP A 134 -7.87 -18.26 -13.76
C TRP A 134 -8.97 -19.31 -13.52
N THR A 135 -8.61 -20.60 -13.65
CA THR A 135 -9.53 -21.72 -13.41
C THR A 135 -9.90 -21.85 -11.93
N ASP A 136 -8.93 -21.66 -11.03
CA ASP A 136 -9.12 -21.75 -9.58
C ASP A 136 -10.00 -20.61 -9.05
N LEU A 137 -9.95 -19.45 -9.70
CA LEU A 137 -10.84 -18.31 -9.47
C LEU A 137 -12.25 -18.56 -10.04
N GLY A 138 -12.50 -19.70 -10.69
CA GLY A 138 -13.81 -20.09 -11.21
C GLY A 138 -14.24 -19.37 -12.48
N PHE A 139 -13.31 -18.72 -13.20
CA PHE A 139 -13.64 -18.08 -14.47
C PHE A 139 -13.80 -19.12 -15.60
N ALA A 140 -14.79 -18.90 -16.45
CA ALA A 140 -15.02 -19.73 -17.64
C ALA A 140 -14.03 -19.37 -18.77
N GLY A 141 -13.77 -20.35 -19.64
CA GLY A 141 -12.95 -20.18 -20.84
C GLY A 141 -11.47 -20.00 -20.56
N SER A 142 -10.71 -19.66 -21.61
CA SER A 142 -9.30 -19.31 -21.51
C SER A 142 -9.11 -17.89 -20.99
N CYS A 143 -8.17 -17.69 -20.07
CA CYS A 143 -7.72 -16.36 -19.66
C CYS A 143 -7.29 -15.54 -20.87
N PRO A 144 -7.75 -14.28 -21.03
CA PRO A 144 -7.31 -13.38 -22.10
C PRO A 144 -5.93 -12.76 -21.82
N TYR A 145 -5.43 -12.83 -20.59
CA TYR A 145 -4.11 -12.31 -20.24
C TYR A 145 -3.03 -13.30 -20.69
N PRO A 146 -1.99 -12.83 -21.40
CA PRO A 146 -0.93 -13.71 -21.86
C PRO A 146 -0.16 -14.26 -20.67
N LYS A 147 0.04 -15.58 -20.67
CA LYS A 147 1.01 -16.21 -19.77
C LYS A 147 2.43 -15.88 -20.28
N PRO A 148 3.42 -15.75 -19.38
CA PRO A 148 4.80 -15.68 -19.80
C PRO A 148 5.15 -16.87 -20.71
N SER A 149 5.85 -16.57 -21.80
CA SER A 149 6.10 -17.51 -22.90
C SER A 149 7.19 -18.53 -22.55
N SER A 150 7.98 -18.25 -21.51
CA SER A 150 9.05 -19.15 -21.04
C SER A 150 9.27 -19.07 -19.51
N PRO A 151 9.86 -20.11 -18.90
CA PRO A 151 10.29 -20.06 -17.50
C PRO A 151 11.30 -18.93 -17.22
N ALA A 152 12.12 -18.57 -18.20
CA ALA A 152 13.09 -17.48 -18.05
C ALA A 152 12.41 -16.11 -17.90
N GLU A 153 11.32 -15.87 -18.65
CA GLU A 153 10.51 -14.66 -18.51
C GLU A 153 9.86 -14.56 -17.12
N LEU A 154 9.39 -15.69 -16.56
CA LEU A 154 8.86 -15.74 -15.20
C LEU A 154 9.91 -15.37 -14.16
N VAL A 155 11.11 -15.94 -14.27
CA VAL A 155 12.22 -15.65 -13.34
C VAL A 155 12.64 -14.18 -13.43
N SER A 156 12.75 -13.62 -14.64
CA SER A 156 13.03 -12.19 -14.83
C SER A 156 11.95 -11.33 -14.17
N HIS A 157 10.68 -11.64 -14.42
CA HIS A 157 9.58 -10.91 -13.83
C HIS A 157 9.57 -10.99 -12.30
N GLN A 158 9.81 -12.17 -11.72
CA GLN A 158 9.90 -12.35 -10.26
C GLN A 158 11.01 -11.48 -9.66
N ARG A 159 12.17 -11.38 -10.31
CA ARG A 159 13.25 -10.48 -9.90
C ARG A 159 12.80 -9.01 -9.95
N GLU A 160 12.19 -8.59 -11.05
CA GLU A 160 11.68 -7.22 -11.22
C GLU A 160 10.61 -6.89 -10.16
N TYR A 161 9.70 -7.82 -9.85
CA TYR A 161 8.65 -7.64 -8.87
C TYR A 161 9.18 -7.53 -7.44
N ARG A 162 10.15 -8.38 -7.06
CA ARG A 162 10.81 -8.27 -5.76
C ARG A 162 11.59 -6.96 -5.61
N LEU A 163 12.22 -6.46 -6.68
CA LEU A 163 12.87 -5.15 -6.66
C LEU A 163 11.86 -4.02 -6.47
N PHE A 164 10.69 -4.12 -7.13
CA PHE A 164 9.58 -3.20 -6.92
C PHE A 164 9.11 -3.20 -5.46
N GLN A 165 8.95 -4.37 -4.84
CA GLN A 165 8.57 -4.49 -3.42
C GLN A 165 9.63 -3.85 -2.51
N ALA A 166 10.91 -4.16 -2.73
CA ALA A 166 12.02 -3.56 -1.97
C ALA A 166 12.05 -2.03 -2.08
N ALA A 167 11.84 -1.47 -3.27
CA ALA A 167 11.76 -0.02 -3.48
C ALA A 167 10.56 0.60 -2.75
N HIS A 168 9.42 -0.08 -2.76
CA HIS A 168 8.21 0.36 -2.07
C HIS A 168 8.43 0.38 -0.55
N ASP A 169 8.89 -0.73 0.02
CA ASP A 169 9.14 -0.87 1.46
C ASP A 169 10.17 0.14 1.95
N LEU A 170 11.26 0.32 1.19
CA LEU A 170 12.29 1.31 1.48
C LEU A 170 11.72 2.74 1.49
N ARG A 171 10.85 3.10 0.54
CA ARG A 171 10.20 4.42 0.49
C ARG A 171 9.38 4.71 1.73
N TYR A 172 8.50 3.80 2.14
CA TYR A 172 7.67 4.03 3.33
C TYR A 172 8.47 3.98 4.63
N GLY A 173 9.48 3.10 4.71
CA GLY A 173 10.41 3.06 5.83
C GLY A 173 11.16 4.38 5.99
N LEU A 174 11.74 4.90 4.91
CA LEU A 174 12.45 6.18 4.92
C LEU A 174 11.53 7.37 5.18
N ALA A 175 10.32 7.41 4.62
CA ALA A 175 9.35 8.46 4.92
C ALA A 175 9.08 8.55 6.43
N GLY A 176 8.89 7.40 7.09
CA GLY A 176 8.70 7.33 8.53
C GLY A 176 9.93 7.80 9.33
N LEU A 177 11.12 7.34 8.96
CA LEU A 177 12.38 7.71 9.64
C LEU A 177 12.73 9.19 9.50
N LEU A 178 12.46 9.77 8.32
CA LEU A 178 12.75 11.16 8.00
C LEU A 178 11.63 12.12 8.42
N ASN A 179 10.52 11.60 8.95
CA ASN A 179 9.30 12.37 9.19
C ASN A 179 8.85 13.15 7.94
N ALA A 180 9.04 12.55 6.77
CA ALA A 180 8.67 13.09 5.48
C ALA A 180 7.32 12.51 5.03
N ALA A 181 6.63 13.23 4.13
CA ALA A 181 5.49 12.65 3.44
C ALA A 181 5.93 11.51 2.51
N SER A 182 5.00 10.64 2.12
CA SER A 182 5.29 9.46 1.27
C SER A 182 5.72 9.82 -0.16
N ASP A 183 5.53 11.06 -0.58
CA ASP A 183 6.03 11.65 -1.82
C ASP A 183 7.38 12.37 -1.67
N GLY A 184 7.96 12.38 -0.46
CA GLY A 184 9.23 13.02 -0.15
C GLY A 184 9.12 14.48 0.25
N TRP A 185 7.91 15.03 0.36
CA TRP A 185 7.75 16.41 0.82
C TRP A 185 8.19 16.58 2.28
N VAL A 186 8.94 17.65 2.53
CA VAL A 186 9.38 18.07 3.87
C VAL A 186 9.22 19.58 4.03
N PRO A 187 8.94 20.08 5.25
CA PRO A 187 8.92 21.51 5.54
C PRO A 187 10.29 22.16 5.29
N LEU A 188 10.29 23.42 4.86
CA LEU A 188 11.52 24.17 4.56
C LEU A 188 12.45 24.26 5.78
N GLU A 189 11.87 24.35 6.98
CA GLU A 189 12.60 24.47 8.24
C GLU A 189 13.36 23.18 8.59
N ALA A 190 12.88 22.03 8.12
CA ALA A 190 13.49 20.73 8.34
C ALA A 190 14.38 20.27 7.17
N TRP A 191 14.36 20.98 6.04
CA TRP A 191 14.99 20.56 4.78
C TRP A 191 16.45 20.13 4.92
N GLU A 192 17.30 20.98 5.51
CA GLU A 192 18.73 20.70 5.63
C GLU A 192 19.01 19.50 6.57
N GLU A 193 18.23 19.37 7.65
CA GLU A 193 18.33 18.24 8.58
C GLU A 193 17.89 16.93 7.91
N THR A 194 16.73 16.93 7.25
CA THR A 194 16.23 15.76 6.52
C THR A 194 17.17 15.35 5.39
N LYS A 195 17.75 16.30 4.66
CA LYS A 195 18.72 16.01 3.60
C LYS A 195 19.99 15.35 4.15
N ALA A 196 20.51 15.85 5.27
CA ALA A 196 21.65 15.23 5.93
C ALA A 196 21.31 13.80 6.42
N ALA A 197 20.17 13.64 7.10
CA ALA A 197 19.71 12.34 7.58
C ALA A 197 19.45 11.33 6.45
N HIS A 198 18.91 11.78 5.31
CA HIS A 198 18.71 10.95 4.12
C HIS A 198 20.04 10.41 3.58
N GLY A 199 21.08 11.25 3.53
CA GLY A 199 22.44 10.83 3.16
C GLY A 199 23.04 9.84 4.17
N GLU A 200 22.90 10.11 5.47
CA GLU A 200 23.39 9.20 6.53
C GLU A 200 22.71 7.83 6.50
N LEU A 201 21.41 7.78 6.24
CA LEU A 201 20.66 6.53 6.07
C LEU A 201 21.12 5.76 4.83
N PHE A 202 21.41 6.46 3.72
CA PHE A 202 21.98 5.82 2.54
C PHE A 202 23.32 5.16 2.84
N ASP A 203 24.26 5.92 3.44
CA ASP A 203 25.59 5.44 3.76
C ASP A 203 25.55 4.29 4.79
N GLY A 204 24.64 4.37 5.77
CA GLY A 204 24.40 3.34 6.76
C GLY A 204 23.93 2.03 6.13
N LEU A 205 22.88 2.09 5.29
CA LEU A 205 22.34 0.91 4.62
C LEU A 205 23.33 0.33 3.61
N LEU A 206 24.02 1.17 2.84
CA LEU A 206 25.05 0.73 1.91
C LEU A 206 26.17 -0.03 2.64
N LYS A 207 26.61 0.48 3.79
CA LYS A 207 27.62 -0.19 4.61
C LYS A 207 27.13 -1.55 5.12
N GLU A 208 25.88 -1.67 5.52
CA GLU A 208 25.28 -2.93 5.95
C GLU A 208 25.27 -3.95 4.80
N ILE A 209 24.78 -3.56 3.62
CA ILE A 209 24.75 -4.40 2.41
C ILE A 209 26.17 -4.87 2.04
N LEU A 210 27.15 -3.97 1.97
CA LEU A 210 28.53 -4.31 1.59
C LEU A 210 29.26 -5.14 2.67
N SER A 211 28.80 -5.07 3.93
CA SER A 211 29.39 -5.85 5.03
C SER A 211 28.77 -7.24 5.14
N ASN A 212 27.60 -7.49 4.53
CA ASN A 212 26.93 -8.78 4.53
C ASN A 212 27.65 -9.77 3.60
N LYS A 213 28.45 -10.67 4.19
CA LYS A 213 29.26 -11.64 3.44
C LYS A 213 28.46 -12.85 2.93
N ASN A 214 27.31 -13.13 3.54
CA ASN A 214 26.44 -14.25 3.23
C ASN A 214 24.99 -13.74 3.14
N PRO A 215 24.65 -12.93 2.12
CA PRO A 215 23.28 -12.49 1.91
C PRO A 215 22.37 -13.70 1.68
N ASP A 216 21.11 -13.58 2.10
CA ASP A 216 20.12 -14.61 1.83
C ASP A 216 19.91 -14.74 0.31
N ASP A 217 19.59 -15.94 -0.16
CA ASP A 217 19.37 -16.19 -1.59
C ASP A 217 18.22 -15.34 -2.15
N ASP A 218 17.28 -14.93 -1.28
CA ASP A 218 16.17 -14.05 -1.64
C ASP A 218 16.46 -12.54 -1.54
N GLU A 219 17.61 -12.14 -0.98
CA GLU A 219 18.01 -10.73 -0.85
C GLU A 219 18.33 -10.13 -2.23
N ILE A 220 17.59 -9.12 -2.68
CA ILE A 220 17.71 -8.56 -4.04
C ILE A 220 18.75 -7.43 -4.10
N VAL A 221 18.86 -6.64 -3.04
CA VAL A 221 19.68 -5.42 -3.00
C VAL A 221 21.04 -5.77 -2.40
N ARG A 222 22.00 -6.14 -3.25
CA ARG A 222 23.31 -6.66 -2.82
C ARG A 222 24.49 -5.76 -3.14
N ASP A 223 24.26 -4.67 -3.86
CA ASP A 223 25.29 -3.76 -4.31
C ASP A 223 24.79 -2.33 -4.34
N GLU A 224 25.75 -1.40 -4.42
CA GLU A 224 25.48 0.03 -4.47
C GLU A 224 24.62 0.43 -5.67
N ALA A 225 24.81 -0.22 -6.82
CA ALA A 225 24.08 0.13 -8.04
C ALA A 225 22.59 -0.15 -7.88
N THR A 226 22.25 -1.33 -7.35
CA THR A 226 20.86 -1.73 -7.07
C THR A 226 20.26 -0.87 -5.98
N LEU A 227 21.01 -0.55 -4.91
CA LEU A 227 20.52 0.35 -3.86
C LEU A 227 20.20 1.74 -4.42
N ARG A 228 21.08 2.31 -5.25
CA ARG A 228 20.86 3.60 -5.91
C ARG A 228 19.68 3.59 -6.86
N GLU A 229 19.40 2.47 -7.53
CA GLU A 229 18.26 2.33 -8.44
C GLU A 229 16.92 2.44 -7.69
N ILE A 230 16.86 1.95 -6.46
CA ILE A 230 15.63 1.95 -5.65
C ILE A 230 15.58 3.04 -4.58
N TRP A 231 16.64 3.83 -4.42
CA TRP A 231 16.73 4.84 -3.38
C TRP A 231 15.67 5.93 -3.62
N PRO A 232 14.74 6.14 -2.68
CA PRO A 232 13.62 7.07 -2.86
C PRO A 232 14.01 8.50 -2.47
N PHE A 233 13.25 9.45 -3.01
CA PHE A 233 13.35 10.90 -2.77
C PHE A 233 14.61 11.53 -3.38
N ASP A 234 14.41 12.45 -4.32
CA ASP A 234 15.47 13.22 -4.96
C ASP A 234 15.81 14.46 -4.09
N LEU A 235 16.37 14.24 -2.89
CA LEU A 235 16.71 15.29 -1.91
C LEU A 235 18.11 15.93 -2.10
#